data_AF-A0A0F7FCG4-F1
#
_entry.id   AF-A0A0F7FCG4-F1
#
_cell.length_a   1.000
_cell.length_b   1.000
_cell.length_c   1.000
_cell.angle_alpha   90.00
_cell.angle_beta   90.00
_cell.angle_gamma   90.00
#
_symmetry.space_group_name_H-M   'P 1'
#
loop_
_entity.id
_entity.type
_entity.pdbx_description
1 polymer ?
#
loop_
_entity_poly.entity_id
_entity_poly.type
_entity_poly.pdbx_seq_one_letter_code
_entity_poly.pdbx_strand_id
1 'polypeptide(L)'
;MIHYHQLKVVSPFYIQRITDLTLEWKPGEHGRMTLHAISEEARQTSAVLGASAEDEIHLFYSEGGQDIPLFKGTVNHVALSHIQGVHQVVIEGVSSSYQMDIEKKKRSFPEANQTYPELVSKVMQDYPNSDALPSAGEQGAVGDAILQYDETDWELLKRLASRLQAVIVCDILEAAGPKIYFGMPQGTARTLPAGTAYTARKNLTAYKRAGGAEAGLHDTDFFEYEVETGERYAIGDQVRSDGLE
;
A
#
# COMPACT_ATOMS: atom_id res chain seq x y z
N MET A 1 -6.36 -17.76 12.74
CA MET A 1 -5.29 -16.93 13.32
C MET A 1 -3.98 -17.41 12.71
N ILE A 2 -3.22 -16.54 12.07
CA ILE A 2 -1.94 -16.90 11.44
C ILE A 2 -0.86 -16.92 12.53
N HIS A 3 -0.13 -18.03 12.65
CA HIS A 3 1.00 -18.14 13.56
C HIS A 3 2.31 -17.76 12.87
N TYR A 4 3.27 -17.18 13.60
CA TYR A 4 4.55 -16.76 13.02
C TYR A 4 5.34 -17.89 12.33
N HIS A 5 5.16 -19.15 12.75
CA HIS A 5 5.83 -20.29 12.10
C HIS A 5 5.26 -20.60 10.70
N GLN A 6 4.11 -20.03 10.35
CA GLN A 6 3.51 -20.11 9.01
C GLN A 6 3.94 -18.94 8.13
N LEU A 7 4.72 -17.99 8.66
CA LEU A 7 5.24 -16.88 7.90
C LEU A 7 6.64 -17.18 7.42
N LYS A 8 6.88 -16.87 6.16
CA LYS A 8 8.19 -16.97 5.52
C LYS A 8 8.58 -15.61 4.99
N VAL A 9 9.77 -15.15 5.39
CA VAL A 9 10.36 -13.90 4.91
C VAL A 9 11.55 -14.24 4.02
N VAL A 10 11.58 -13.66 2.83
CA VAL A 10 12.72 -13.69 1.91
C VAL A 10 13.32 -12.30 1.89
N SER A 11 14.57 -12.17 2.33
CA SER A 11 15.32 -10.91 2.34
C SER A 11 16.83 -11.20 2.36
N PRO A 12 17.70 -10.24 2.02
CA PRO A 12 19.14 -10.40 2.17
C PRO A 12 19.59 -10.44 3.63
N PHE A 13 18.71 -10.09 4.57
CA PHE A 13 18.97 -10.08 6.00
C PHE A 13 18.63 -11.43 6.64
N TYR A 14 19.56 -11.98 7.42
CA TYR A 14 19.33 -13.23 8.13
C TYR A 14 18.28 -13.05 9.25
N ILE A 15 17.14 -13.72 9.14
CA ILE A 15 16.06 -13.67 10.13
C ILE A 15 16.03 -15.02 10.86
N GLN A 16 16.38 -15.02 12.14
CA GLN A 16 16.31 -16.22 12.97
C GLN A 16 14.88 -16.46 13.47
N ARG A 17 14.22 -15.41 13.95
CA ARG A 17 12.86 -15.49 14.50
C ARG A 17 12.14 -14.15 14.37
N ILE A 18 10.93 -14.18 13.81
CA ILE A 18 10.01 -13.03 13.81
C ILE A 18 9.50 -12.80 15.23
N THR A 19 9.56 -11.55 15.71
CA THR A 19 9.03 -11.14 17.01
C THR A 19 7.79 -10.26 16.88
N ASP A 20 7.73 -9.45 15.82
CA ASP A 20 6.56 -8.64 15.49
C ASP A 20 6.54 -8.36 13.98
N LEU A 21 5.34 -8.18 13.42
CA LEU A 21 5.15 -7.89 12.01
C LEU A 21 3.89 -7.06 11.81
N THR A 22 4.05 -5.92 11.17
CA THR A 22 2.95 -5.03 10.80
C THR A 22 2.92 -4.84 9.28
N LEU A 23 1.74 -4.93 8.68
CA LEU A 23 1.49 -4.63 7.27
C LEU A 23 0.41 -3.56 7.19
N GLU A 24 0.71 -2.42 6.56
CA GLU A 24 -0.24 -1.36 6.29
C GLU A 24 -0.50 -1.23 4.80
N TRP A 25 -1.77 -1.28 4.42
CA TRP A 25 -2.21 -1.10 3.04
C TRP A 25 -3.50 -0.28 3.04
N LYS A 26 -3.43 0.95 2.51
CA LYS A 26 -4.51 1.94 2.55
C LYS A 26 -4.66 2.60 1.18
N PRO A 27 -5.88 2.95 0.73
CA PRO A 27 -6.05 3.71 -0.49
C PRO A 27 -5.34 5.06 -0.43
N GLY A 28 -4.70 5.46 -1.52
CA GLY A 28 -3.93 6.69 -1.64
C GLY A 28 -2.55 6.65 -0.99
N GLU A 29 -2.16 5.53 -0.39
CA GLU A 29 -0.87 5.35 0.29
C GLU A 29 -0.09 4.17 -0.30
N HIS A 30 1.23 4.18 -0.11
CA HIS A 30 2.07 3.02 -0.44
C HIS A 30 1.86 1.91 0.60
N GLY A 31 1.93 0.67 0.14
CA GLY A 31 1.94 -0.49 1.02
C GLY A 31 3.24 -0.54 1.80
N ARG A 32 3.15 -0.70 3.12
CA ARG A 32 4.31 -0.74 4.02
C ARG A 32 4.30 -1.98 4.87
N MET A 33 5.48 -2.52 5.11
CA MET A 33 5.69 -3.61 6.05
C MET A 33 6.79 -3.23 7.03
N THR A 34 6.57 -3.50 8.30
CA THR A 34 7.59 -3.37 9.35
C THR A 34 7.78 -4.72 10.01
N LEU A 35 8.98 -5.26 9.91
CA LEU A 35 9.36 -6.53 10.50
C LEU A 35 10.32 -6.29 11.67
N HIS A 36 9.97 -6.79 12.85
CA HIS A 36 10.89 -6.94 13.97
C HIS A 36 11.28 -8.41 14.11
N ALA A 37 12.58 -8.67 14.18
CA ALA A 37 13.10 -10.03 14.29
C ALA A 37 14.37 -10.10 15.15
N ILE A 38 14.65 -11.31 15.62
CA ILE A 38 15.95 -11.66 16.20
C ILE A 38 16.87 -12.17 15.09
N SER A 39 18.14 -11.80 15.18
CA SER A 39 19.20 -12.29 14.30
C SER A 39 20.42 -12.79 15.08
N GLU A 40 21.36 -13.44 14.41
CA GLU A 40 22.65 -13.86 14.97
C GLU A 40 23.77 -12.94 14.46
N GLU A 41 24.60 -12.44 15.39
CA GLU A 41 25.60 -11.37 15.22
C GLU A 41 26.57 -11.57 14.04
N ALA A 42 27.03 -12.80 13.85
CA ALA A 42 28.23 -13.10 13.06
C ALA A 42 28.08 -12.83 11.54
N ARG A 43 26.86 -12.54 11.05
CA ARG A 43 26.59 -12.37 9.62
C ARG A 43 25.88 -11.06 9.23
N GLN A 44 25.44 -10.24 10.20
CA GLN A 44 24.54 -9.13 9.90
C GLN A 44 25.18 -7.75 9.79
N THR A 45 26.28 -7.46 10.50
CA THR A 45 26.93 -6.15 10.39
C THR A 45 27.37 -5.86 8.95
N SER A 46 27.88 -6.86 8.24
CA SER A 46 28.24 -6.73 6.82
C SER A 46 27.03 -6.62 5.89
N ALA A 47 25.92 -7.33 6.19
CA ALA A 47 24.71 -7.27 5.38
C ALA A 47 24.01 -5.91 5.50
N VAL A 48 24.01 -5.31 6.69
CA VAL A 48 23.44 -3.98 6.92
C VAL A 48 24.36 -2.86 6.41
N LEU A 49 25.68 -3.00 6.54
CA LEU A 49 26.63 -2.09 5.88
C LEU A 49 26.55 -2.16 4.35
N GLY A 50 26.19 -3.32 3.81
CA GLY A 50 25.99 -3.55 2.37
C GLY A 50 24.55 -3.36 1.91
N ALA A 51 23.63 -2.95 2.79
CA ALA A 51 22.23 -2.79 2.44
C ALA A 51 22.09 -1.76 1.32
N SER A 52 21.33 -2.11 0.30
CA SER A 52 21.11 -1.29 -0.87
C SER A 52 19.65 -0.88 -0.98
N ALA A 53 19.39 0.23 -1.69
CA ALA A 53 18.03 0.64 -2.02
C ALA A 53 17.32 -0.34 -2.99
N GLU A 54 18.06 -1.30 -3.56
CA GLU A 54 17.56 -2.33 -4.46
C GLU A 54 17.22 -3.63 -3.73
N ASP A 55 17.52 -3.73 -2.43
CA ASP A 55 17.27 -4.94 -1.64
C ASP A 55 15.77 -5.19 -1.54
N GLU A 56 15.33 -6.39 -1.88
CA GLU A 56 13.92 -6.80 -1.79
C GLU A 56 13.61 -7.47 -0.46
N ILE A 57 12.37 -7.30 -0.01
CA ILE A 57 11.79 -8.03 1.11
C ILE A 57 10.40 -8.56 0.76
N HIS A 58 10.24 -9.87 0.85
CA HIS A 58 9.00 -10.56 0.51
C HIS A 58 8.49 -11.35 1.72
N LEU A 59 7.19 -11.29 1.96
CA LEU A 59 6.49 -12.01 3.00
C LEU A 59 5.49 -12.97 2.36
N PHE A 60 5.51 -14.21 2.84
CA PHE A 60 4.59 -15.27 2.43
C PHE A 60 3.93 -15.91 3.63
N TYR A 61 2.71 -16.40 3.41
CA TYR A 61 2.03 -17.35 4.28
C TYR A 61 2.17 -18.74 3.68
N SER A 62 2.76 -19.67 4.44
CA SER A 62 2.98 -21.05 4.02
C SER A 62 1.90 -21.96 4.59
N GLU A 63 1.10 -22.55 3.71
CA GLU A 63 0.04 -23.51 4.06
C GLU A 63 0.02 -24.66 3.05
N GLY A 64 -0.07 -25.90 3.54
CA GLY A 64 -0.15 -27.08 2.67
C GLY A 64 1.04 -27.27 1.72
N GLY A 65 2.20 -26.67 2.01
CA GLY A 65 3.37 -26.69 1.13
C GLY A 65 3.37 -25.65 0.01
N GLN A 66 2.39 -24.73 0.00
CA GLN A 66 2.35 -23.58 -0.92
C GLN A 66 2.66 -22.29 -0.19
N ASP A 67 3.43 -21.41 -0.83
CA ASP A 67 3.75 -20.08 -0.33
C ASP A 67 2.82 -19.06 -1.01
N ILE A 68 1.90 -18.48 -0.23
CA ILE A 68 0.96 -17.45 -0.68
C ILE A 68 1.56 -16.08 -0.37
N PRO A 69 1.78 -15.20 -1.36
CA PRO A 69 2.37 -13.89 -1.11
C PRO A 69 1.44 -13.01 -0.27
N LEU A 70 1.98 -12.39 0.77
CA LEU A 70 1.30 -11.39 1.61
C LEU A 70 1.80 -9.97 1.31
N PHE A 71 3.10 -9.82 1.05
CA PHE A 71 3.73 -8.56 0.69
C PHE A 71 4.97 -8.81 -0.17
N LYS A 72 5.20 -7.97 -1.17
CA LYS A 72 6.47 -7.87 -1.88
C LYS A 72 6.81 -6.39 -2.09
N GLY A 73 8.05 -6.03 -1.80
CA GLY A 73 8.53 -4.66 -1.94
C GLY A 73 10.04 -4.55 -1.76
N THR A 74 10.53 -3.31 -1.76
CA THR A 74 11.93 -3.00 -1.52
C THR A 74 12.16 -2.53 -0.10
N VAL A 75 13.37 -2.72 0.40
CA VAL A 75 13.80 -2.28 1.72
C VAL A 75 14.12 -0.80 1.65
N ASN A 76 13.42 0.00 2.46
CA ASN A 76 13.68 1.43 2.58
C ASN A 76 14.40 1.78 3.90
N HIS A 77 14.36 0.88 4.89
CA HIS A 77 15.06 1.05 6.15
C HIS A 77 15.47 -0.30 6.75
N VAL A 78 16.68 -0.36 7.30
CA VAL A 78 17.13 -1.47 8.13
C VAL A 78 17.91 -0.95 9.33
N ALA A 79 17.62 -1.47 10.51
CA ALA A 79 18.30 -1.13 11.75
C ALA A 79 18.69 -2.39 12.52
N LEU A 80 19.89 -2.36 13.09
CA LEU A 80 20.40 -3.39 14.01
C LEU A 80 20.58 -2.80 15.39
N SER A 81 20.15 -3.54 16.40
CA SER A 81 20.42 -3.21 17.79
C SER A 81 20.79 -4.46 18.57
N HIS A 82 21.74 -4.31 19.50
CA HIS A 82 22.11 -5.36 20.44
C HIS A 82 21.62 -4.96 21.83
N ILE A 83 20.62 -5.67 22.35
CA ILE A 83 19.97 -5.36 23.62
C ILE A 83 19.98 -6.63 24.48
N GLN A 84 20.56 -6.53 25.69
CA GLN A 84 20.59 -7.62 26.68
C GLN A 84 21.15 -8.96 26.15
N GLY A 85 22.14 -8.95 25.27
CA GLY A 85 22.73 -10.17 24.71
C GLY A 85 21.99 -10.73 23.49
N VAL A 86 20.98 -10.02 22.97
CA VAL A 86 20.18 -10.42 21.82
C VAL A 86 20.32 -9.40 20.71
N HIS A 87 20.60 -9.87 19.49
CA HIS A 87 20.62 -9.04 18.30
C HIS A 87 19.22 -8.96 17.71
N GLN A 88 18.74 -7.74 17.52
CA GLN A 88 17.45 -7.43 16.93
C GLN A 88 17.68 -6.70 15.60
N VAL A 89 16.86 -7.05 14.61
CA VAL A 89 16.79 -6.36 13.34
C VAL A 89 15.38 -5.83 13.15
N VAL A 90 15.29 -4.58 12.70
CA VAL A 90 14.07 -3.95 12.20
C VAL A 90 14.25 -3.70 10.72
N ILE A 91 13.32 -4.20 9.91
CA ILE A 91 13.34 -4.01 8.46
C ILE A 91 12.01 -3.37 8.06
N GLU A 92 12.09 -2.22 7.40
CA GLU A 92 10.94 -1.61 6.76
C GLU A 92 11.00 -1.87 5.25
N GLY A 93 9.88 -2.34 4.72
CA GLY A 93 9.65 -2.53 3.30
C GLY A 93 8.56 -1.61 2.79
N VAL A 94 8.68 -1.17 1.54
CA VAL A 94 7.66 -0.39 0.84
C VAL A 94 7.36 -1.00 -0.52
N SER A 95 6.10 -0.98 -0.95
CA SER A 95 5.71 -1.53 -2.26
C SER A 95 6.35 -0.75 -3.40
N SER A 96 6.50 -1.40 -4.57
CA SER A 96 7.17 -0.80 -5.73
C SER A 96 6.52 0.48 -6.26
N SER A 97 5.28 0.78 -5.86
CA SER A 97 4.64 2.08 -6.10
C SER A 97 5.44 3.27 -5.56
N TYR A 98 6.29 3.08 -4.54
CA TYR A 98 7.15 4.14 -4.01
C TYR A 98 8.15 4.67 -5.03
N GLN A 99 8.52 3.88 -6.06
CA GLN A 99 9.37 4.36 -7.16
C GLN A 99 8.78 5.61 -7.85
N MET A 100 7.45 5.74 -7.84
CA MET A 100 6.72 6.85 -8.43
C MET A 100 6.69 8.11 -7.55
N ASP A 101 7.18 8.01 -6.31
CA ASP A 101 7.14 9.07 -5.29
C ASP A 101 8.55 9.54 -4.87
N ILE A 102 9.58 9.19 -5.65
CA ILE A 102 10.97 9.57 -5.37
C ILE A 102 11.33 10.94 -5.97
N GLU A 103 11.01 11.15 -7.25
CA GLU A 103 11.44 12.32 -8.01
C GLU A 103 10.25 13.23 -8.33
N LYS A 104 10.38 14.51 -7.96
CA LYS A 104 9.47 15.56 -8.44
C LYS A 104 9.76 15.90 -9.88
N LYS A 105 8.72 15.93 -10.72
CA LYS A 105 8.86 16.18 -12.16
C LYS A 105 8.23 17.51 -12.56
N LYS A 106 8.64 17.99 -13.74
CA LYS A 106 8.12 19.19 -14.40
C LYS A 106 7.87 18.88 -15.87
N ARG A 107 6.65 18.52 -16.20
CA ARG A 107 6.24 18.14 -17.57
C ARG A 107 4.78 18.49 -17.84
N SER A 108 4.43 18.57 -19.12
CA SER A 108 3.08 18.88 -19.58
C SER A 108 2.51 17.73 -20.40
N PHE A 109 1.22 17.46 -20.21
CA PHE A 109 0.40 16.57 -21.03
C PHE A 109 -0.65 17.43 -21.76
N PRO A 110 -0.31 17.99 -22.93
CA PRO A 110 -1.11 19.02 -23.60
C PRO A 110 -2.32 18.47 -24.37
N GLU A 111 -2.49 17.16 -24.47
CA GLU A 111 -3.51 16.54 -25.32
C GLU A 111 -4.92 16.78 -24.78
N ALA A 112 -5.67 17.68 -25.44
CA ALA A 112 -6.98 18.15 -24.99
C ALA A 112 -8.05 17.05 -24.85
N ASN A 113 -7.96 15.99 -25.65
CA ASN A 113 -8.95 14.92 -25.70
C ASN A 113 -8.43 13.59 -25.11
N GLN A 114 -7.28 13.58 -24.43
CA GLN A 114 -6.80 12.36 -23.82
C GLN A 114 -7.71 11.93 -22.67
N THR A 115 -7.89 10.62 -22.54
CA THR A 115 -8.61 9.98 -21.46
C THR A 115 -7.72 9.80 -20.24
N TYR A 116 -8.32 9.55 -19.07
CA TYR A 116 -7.55 9.22 -17.85
C TYR A 116 -6.64 8.00 -18.06
N PRO A 117 -7.11 6.85 -18.61
CA PRO A 117 -6.24 5.71 -18.87
C PRO A 117 -5.06 6.01 -19.79
N GLU A 118 -5.24 6.84 -20.83
CA GLU A 118 -4.15 7.23 -21.72
C GLU A 118 -3.10 8.08 -21.01
N LEU A 119 -3.52 9.07 -20.20
CA LEU A 119 -2.59 9.89 -19.42
C LEU A 119 -1.85 9.03 -18.38
N VAL A 120 -2.57 8.20 -17.62
CA VAL A 120 -1.99 7.29 -16.64
C VAL A 120 -0.96 6.37 -17.31
N SER A 121 -1.30 5.78 -18.47
CA SER A 121 -0.37 4.93 -19.23
C SER A 121 0.90 5.67 -19.62
N LYS A 122 0.83 6.94 -20.06
CA LYS A 122 2.01 7.77 -20.34
C LYS A 122 2.88 7.96 -19.10
N VAL A 123 2.29 8.14 -17.92
CA VAL A 123 3.04 8.24 -16.66
C VAL A 123 3.72 6.92 -16.32
N MET A 124 3.03 5.79 -16.49
CA MET A 124 3.57 4.46 -16.17
C MET A 124 4.73 4.04 -17.08
N GLN A 125 4.81 4.56 -18.32
CA GLN A 125 5.88 4.21 -19.28
C GLN A 125 7.30 4.52 -18.80
N ASP A 126 7.46 5.43 -17.84
CA ASP A 126 8.77 5.72 -17.22
C ASP A 126 9.29 4.55 -16.36
N TYR A 127 8.44 3.58 -16.04
CA TYR A 127 8.73 2.50 -15.09
C TYR A 127 8.65 1.12 -15.77
N PRO A 128 9.76 0.36 -15.84
CA PRO A 128 9.75 -1.01 -16.35
C PRO A 128 8.81 -1.94 -15.56
N ASN A 129 8.19 -2.91 -16.26
CA ASN A 129 7.25 -3.89 -15.69
C ASN A 129 6.04 -3.31 -14.94
N SER A 130 5.81 -2.01 -15.10
CA SER A 130 4.72 -1.32 -14.45
C SER A 130 3.38 -1.61 -15.11
N ASP A 131 2.31 -1.39 -14.37
CA ASP A 131 0.95 -1.52 -14.89
C ASP A 131 -0.01 -0.62 -14.11
N ALA A 132 -1.07 -0.18 -14.79
CA ALA A 132 -2.13 0.59 -14.16
C ALA A 132 -3.48 0.10 -14.66
N LEU A 133 -4.28 -0.46 -13.75
CA LEU A 133 -5.64 -0.90 -14.06
C LEU A 133 -6.62 0.24 -13.77
N PRO A 134 -7.35 0.73 -14.78
CA PRO A 134 -8.39 1.72 -14.54
C PRO A 134 -9.57 1.07 -13.81
N SER A 135 -10.04 1.72 -12.75
CA SER A 135 -11.29 1.38 -12.03
C SER A 135 -12.14 2.64 -11.78
N ALA A 136 -11.70 3.77 -12.32
CA ALA A 136 -12.41 5.05 -12.38
C ALA A 136 -11.99 5.78 -13.67
N GLY A 137 -12.94 6.51 -14.28
CA GLY A 137 -12.65 7.36 -15.43
C GLY A 137 -12.30 6.62 -16.72
N GLU A 138 -12.70 5.35 -16.87
CA GLU A 138 -12.32 4.47 -17.99
C GLU A 138 -12.66 5.05 -19.38
N GLN A 139 -13.72 5.86 -19.45
CA GLN A 139 -14.16 6.57 -20.67
C GLN A 139 -14.14 8.10 -20.49
N GLY A 140 -13.62 8.58 -19.35
CA GLY A 140 -13.61 10.00 -19.02
C GLY A 140 -12.49 10.71 -19.74
N ALA A 141 -12.82 11.77 -20.49
CA ALA A 141 -11.82 12.72 -20.94
C ALA A 141 -11.24 13.48 -19.75
N VAL A 142 -9.93 13.73 -19.76
CA VAL A 142 -9.27 14.59 -18.77
C VAL A 142 -9.73 16.03 -18.92
N GLY A 143 -10.13 16.44 -20.13
CA GLY A 143 -10.83 17.68 -20.45
C GLY A 143 -9.92 18.90 -20.62
N ASP A 144 -8.77 18.92 -19.94
CA ASP A 144 -7.81 20.02 -19.97
C ASP A 144 -6.37 19.50 -20.13
N ALA A 145 -5.48 20.38 -20.60
CA ALA A 145 -4.05 20.13 -20.52
C ALA A 145 -3.62 19.99 -19.06
N ILE A 146 -2.82 18.96 -18.77
CA ILE A 146 -2.32 18.70 -17.42
C ILE A 146 -0.87 19.17 -17.32
N LEU A 147 -0.61 20.08 -16.39
CA LEU A 147 0.74 20.41 -15.98
C LEU A 147 1.08 19.61 -14.72
N GLN A 148 2.19 18.87 -14.76
CA GLN A 148 2.88 18.35 -13.60
C GLN A 148 3.96 19.35 -13.19
N TYR A 149 3.81 19.97 -12.03
CA TYR A 149 4.74 21.01 -11.57
C TYR A 149 5.15 20.79 -10.12
N ASP A 150 6.42 20.41 -9.92
CA ASP A 150 7.02 20.20 -8.60
C ASP A 150 6.27 19.16 -7.75
N GLU A 151 5.65 18.18 -8.43
CA GLU A 151 4.97 17.04 -7.84
C GLU A 151 5.56 15.74 -8.41
N THR A 152 5.53 14.67 -7.65
CA THR A 152 5.92 13.32 -8.10
C THR A 152 4.87 12.72 -9.03
N ASP A 153 5.17 11.59 -9.65
CA ASP A 153 4.17 10.89 -10.45
C ASP A 153 3.05 10.33 -9.59
N TRP A 154 3.38 9.86 -8.39
CA TRP A 154 2.39 9.44 -7.40
C TRP A 154 1.44 10.58 -7.01
N GLU A 155 1.97 11.76 -6.70
CA GLU A 155 1.18 12.97 -6.38
C GLU A 155 0.30 13.40 -7.55
N LEU A 156 0.84 13.41 -8.78
CA LEU A 156 0.08 13.68 -10.00
C LEU A 156 -1.11 12.72 -10.15
N LEU A 157 -0.87 11.42 -9.99
CA LEU A 157 -1.93 10.41 -10.13
C LEU A 157 -2.99 10.52 -9.03
N LYS A 158 -2.59 10.81 -7.77
CA LYS A 158 -3.55 11.13 -6.68
C LYS A 158 -4.39 12.35 -7.04
N ARG A 159 -3.77 13.40 -7.55
CA ARG A 159 -4.46 14.63 -7.97
C ARG A 159 -5.44 14.36 -9.10
N LEU A 160 -5.06 13.55 -10.09
CA LEU A 160 -5.96 13.17 -11.19
C LEU A 160 -7.13 12.32 -10.69
N ALA A 161 -6.89 11.32 -9.85
CA ALA A 161 -7.95 10.48 -9.29
C ALA A 161 -8.95 11.31 -8.47
N SER A 162 -8.46 12.31 -7.72
CA SER A 162 -9.32 13.18 -6.91
C SER A 162 -10.35 13.98 -7.73
N ARG A 163 -10.06 14.30 -9.00
CA ARG A 163 -11.03 14.98 -9.90
C ARG A 163 -12.26 14.11 -10.20
N LEU A 164 -12.12 12.80 -10.05
CA LEU A 164 -13.17 11.80 -10.24
C LEU A 164 -13.77 11.33 -8.91
N GLN A 165 -13.45 12.00 -7.79
CA GLN A 165 -13.76 11.52 -6.44
C GLN A 165 -13.23 10.09 -6.18
N ALA A 166 -12.14 9.73 -6.85
CA ALA A 166 -11.50 8.44 -6.77
C ALA A 166 -10.16 8.53 -6.02
N VAL A 167 -9.56 7.37 -5.79
CA VAL A 167 -8.26 7.18 -5.14
C VAL A 167 -7.37 6.34 -6.06
N ILE A 168 -6.09 6.24 -5.73
CA ILE A 168 -5.21 5.22 -6.30
C ILE A 168 -4.90 4.16 -5.25
N VAL A 169 -4.76 2.91 -5.66
CA VAL A 169 -4.41 1.81 -4.76
C VAL A 169 -3.19 1.11 -5.31
N CYS A 170 -2.11 1.02 -4.53
CA CYS A 170 -0.95 0.25 -4.97
C CYS A 170 -1.20 -1.25 -4.85
N ASP A 171 -0.60 -2.02 -5.75
CA ASP A 171 -0.39 -3.44 -5.51
C ASP A 171 0.72 -3.64 -4.46
N ILE A 172 0.60 -4.71 -3.68
CA ILE A 172 1.60 -5.12 -2.67
C ILE A 172 2.07 -6.56 -2.87
N LEU A 173 1.72 -7.20 -3.99
CA LEU A 173 1.98 -8.62 -4.26
C LEU A 173 3.01 -8.83 -5.37
N GLU A 174 3.35 -7.77 -6.10
CA GLU A 174 4.38 -7.74 -7.14
C GLU A 174 5.45 -6.69 -6.85
N ALA A 175 6.72 -7.06 -7.04
CA ALA A 175 7.88 -6.18 -6.79
C ALA A 175 8.58 -5.69 -8.06
N ALA A 176 8.37 -6.37 -9.21
CA ALA A 176 9.15 -6.15 -10.44
C ALA A 176 8.99 -4.74 -11.06
N GLY A 177 7.94 -4.01 -10.69
CA GLY A 177 7.64 -2.65 -11.13
C GLY A 177 6.39 -2.14 -10.42
N PRO A 178 6.14 -0.82 -10.42
CA PRO A 178 4.95 -0.24 -9.78
C PRO A 178 3.69 -0.73 -10.49
N LYS A 179 2.78 -1.33 -9.73
CA LYS A 179 1.44 -1.68 -10.19
C LYS A 179 0.41 -0.95 -9.35
N ILE A 180 -0.57 -0.33 -10.00
CA ILE A 180 -1.60 0.45 -9.33
C ILE A 180 -2.98 0.17 -9.91
N TYR A 181 -4.00 0.42 -9.11
CA TYR A 181 -5.36 0.66 -9.57
C TYR A 181 -5.60 2.17 -9.56
N PHE A 182 -6.12 2.69 -10.67
CA PHE A 182 -6.59 4.07 -10.76
C PHE A 182 -8.09 4.07 -10.49
N GLY A 183 -8.44 4.13 -9.20
CA GLY A 183 -9.76 3.82 -8.65
C GLY A 183 -9.67 2.74 -7.57
N MET A 184 -10.80 2.45 -6.94
CA MET A 184 -10.89 1.32 -6.02
C MET A 184 -10.94 0.01 -6.82
N PRO A 185 -10.07 -0.97 -6.54
CA PRO A 185 -10.13 -2.28 -7.19
C PRO A 185 -11.46 -2.98 -6.86
N GLN A 186 -11.95 -3.80 -7.79
CA GLN A 186 -13.09 -4.66 -7.53
C GLN A 186 -12.63 -5.84 -6.67
N GLY A 187 -13.04 -5.86 -5.40
CA GLY A 187 -12.81 -7.00 -4.50
C GLY A 187 -13.96 -7.99 -4.49
N THR A 188 -13.92 -8.89 -3.51
CA THR A 188 -14.90 -9.95 -3.33
C THR A 188 -15.93 -9.56 -2.26
N ALA A 189 -17.17 -9.99 -2.43
CA ALA A 189 -18.18 -9.86 -1.38
C ALA A 189 -17.87 -10.85 -0.25
N ARG A 190 -17.80 -10.35 0.98
CA ARG A 190 -17.47 -11.11 2.19
C ARG A 190 -18.51 -10.83 3.27
N THR A 191 -18.80 -11.82 4.08
CA THR A 191 -19.72 -11.68 5.22
C THR A 191 -18.95 -11.91 6.51
N LEU A 192 -19.03 -10.98 7.44
CA LEU A 192 -18.53 -11.16 8.79
C LEU A 192 -19.44 -12.13 9.55
N PRO A 193 -18.88 -13.04 10.35
CA PRO A 193 -19.67 -13.88 11.25
C PRO A 193 -20.59 -13.05 12.15
N ALA A 194 -21.79 -13.55 12.41
CA ALA A 194 -22.73 -12.90 13.33
C ALA A 194 -22.08 -12.72 14.72
N GLY A 195 -22.25 -11.52 15.30
CA GLY A 195 -21.64 -11.18 16.60
C GLY A 195 -20.14 -10.84 16.56
N THR A 196 -19.57 -10.61 15.36
CA THR A 196 -18.20 -10.09 15.23
C THR A 196 -18.07 -8.76 15.98
N ALA A 197 -17.13 -8.68 16.93
CA ALA A 197 -16.84 -7.45 17.64
C ALA A 197 -16.22 -6.41 16.69
N TYR A 198 -16.60 -5.16 16.85
CA TYR A 198 -16.11 -4.05 16.04
C TYR A 198 -15.98 -2.79 16.89
N THR A 199 -15.13 -1.87 16.42
CA THR A 199 -15.09 -0.49 16.91
C THR A 199 -15.65 0.44 15.84
N ALA A 200 -16.72 1.16 16.17
CA ALA A 200 -17.25 2.23 15.32
C ALA A 200 -16.64 3.56 15.74
N ARG A 201 -16.12 4.32 14.78
CA ARG A 201 -15.49 5.62 15.04
C ARG A 201 -15.84 6.65 13.98
N LYS A 202 -15.68 7.91 14.34
CA LYS A 202 -15.94 9.06 13.45
C LYS A 202 -14.77 10.01 13.49
N ASN A 203 -14.17 10.30 12.33
CA ASN A 203 -13.00 11.16 12.25
C ASN A 203 -13.39 12.65 12.09
N LEU A 204 -13.80 13.28 13.19
CA LEU A 204 -14.24 14.68 13.20
C LEU A 204 -13.12 15.67 12.83
N THR A 205 -11.85 15.30 13.06
CA THR A 205 -10.71 16.12 12.65
C THR A 205 -10.55 16.09 11.12
N ALA A 206 -10.67 14.93 10.49
CA ALA A 206 -10.65 14.81 9.03
C ALA A 206 -11.83 15.55 8.39
N TYR A 207 -13.04 15.42 8.96
CA TYR A 207 -14.22 16.17 8.52
C TYR A 207 -13.98 17.68 8.48
N LYS A 208 -13.44 18.25 9.57
CA LYS A 208 -13.12 19.69 9.62
C LYS A 208 -12.05 20.09 8.60
N ARG A 209 -11.03 19.24 8.40
CA ARG A 209 -9.97 19.49 7.41
C ARG A 209 -10.50 19.47 5.98
N ALA A 210 -11.53 18.68 5.71
CA ALA A 210 -12.19 18.63 4.41
C ALA A 210 -13.17 19.79 4.15
N GLY A 211 -13.26 20.78 5.06
CA GLY A 211 -14.15 21.95 4.94
C GLY A 211 -15.53 21.76 5.57
N GLY A 212 -15.81 20.59 6.14
CA GLY A 212 -17.05 20.31 6.85
C GLY A 212 -18.32 20.58 6.02
N ALA A 213 -19.36 21.10 6.66
CA ALA A 213 -20.64 21.39 6.02
C ALA A 213 -20.54 22.43 4.91
N GLU A 214 -19.57 23.35 4.97
CA GLU A 214 -19.35 24.36 3.92
C GLU A 214 -18.88 23.74 2.61
N ALA A 215 -18.20 22.59 2.68
CA ALA A 215 -17.84 21.77 1.52
C ALA A 215 -18.98 20.82 1.07
N GLY A 216 -20.17 20.92 1.66
CA GLY A 216 -21.31 20.05 1.38
C GLY A 216 -21.20 18.64 1.99
N LEU A 217 -20.26 18.44 2.93
CA LEU A 217 -20.02 17.13 3.55
C LEU A 217 -20.88 16.95 4.80
N HIS A 218 -21.35 15.72 5.02
CA HIS A 218 -21.92 15.31 6.29
C HIS A 218 -20.85 14.61 7.13
N ASP A 219 -20.87 14.79 8.44
CA ASP A 219 -19.83 14.21 9.30
C ASP A 219 -19.86 12.67 9.27
N THR A 220 -20.99 12.04 8.91
CA THR A 220 -21.13 10.59 8.70
C THR A 220 -20.32 10.07 7.51
N ASP A 221 -19.91 10.94 6.58
CA ASP A 221 -19.00 10.57 5.49
C ASP A 221 -17.60 10.16 6.02
N PHE A 222 -17.34 10.45 7.29
CA PHE A 222 -16.09 10.14 8.01
C PHE A 222 -16.31 9.07 9.10
N PHE A 223 -17.32 8.24 8.93
CA PHE A 223 -17.62 7.12 9.81
C PHE A 223 -16.92 5.85 9.34
N GLU A 224 -16.28 5.13 10.26
CA GLU A 224 -15.45 3.97 9.98
C GLU A 224 -15.74 2.84 10.98
N TYR A 225 -15.69 1.60 10.50
CA TYR A 225 -15.70 0.41 11.34
C TYR A 225 -14.32 -0.26 11.31
N GLU A 226 -13.81 -0.62 12.48
CA GLU A 226 -12.57 -1.37 12.66
C GLU A 226 -12.91 -2.77 13.20
N VAL A 227 -12.44 -3.80 12.50
CA VAL A 227 -12.74 -5.20 12.79
C VAL A 227 -11.44 -6.00 12.86
N GLU A 228 -11.25 -6.75 13.93
CA GLU A 228 -10.14 -7.70 14.07
C GLU A 228 -10.59 -9.09 13.65
N THR A 229 -9.84 -9.69 12.71
CA THR A 229 -10.20 -10.97 12.11
C THR A 229 -8.96 -11.80 11.79
N GLY A 230 -9.11 -13.12 11.87
CA GLY A 230 -8.08 -14.07 11.48
C GLY A 230 -8.06 -14.39 9.98
N GLU A 231 -8.98 -13.83 9.20
CA GLU A 231 -9.04 -13.96 7.75
C GLU A 231 -8.35 -12.78 7.06
N ARG A 232 -7.82 -13.04 5.86
CA ARG A 232 -7.28 -12.00 4.99
C ARG A 232 -8.38 -11.34 4.18
N TYR A 233 -8.35 -10.01 4.16
CA TYR A 233 -9.16 -9.15 3.28
C TYR A 233 -8.23 -8.36 2.37
N ALA A 234 -8.72 -8.03 1.19
CA ALA A 234 -8.03 -7.14 0.25
C ALA A 234 -8.74 -5.78 0.17
N ILE A 235 -8.00 -4.74 -0.23
CA ILE A 235 -8.63 -3.46 -0.59
C ILE A 235 -9.62 -3.73 -1.73
N GLY A 236 -10.82 -3.18 -1.59
CA GLY A 236 -11.92 -3.38 -2.54
C GLY A 236 -12.90 -4.49 -2.14
N ASP A 237 -12.58 -5.34 -1.15
CA ASP A 237 -13.53 -6.32 -0.62
C ASP A 237 -14.75 -5.61 -0.02
N GLN A 238 -15.94 -6.12 -0.33
CA GLN A 238 -17.20 -5.59 0.19
C GLN A 238 -17.63 -6.42 1.39
N VAL A 239 -17.56 -5.83 2.58
CA VAL A 239 -17.85 -6.52 3.83
C VAL A 239 -19.28 -6.24 4.29
N ARG A 240 -20.06 -7.30 4.52
CA ARG A 240 -21.41 -7.23 5.12
C ARG A 240 -21.39 -7.84 6.50
N SER A 241 -22.20 -7.30 7.42
CA SER A 241 -22.42 -7.90 8.73
C SER A 241 -23.87 -7.71 9.14
N ASP A 242 -24.46 -8.74 9.74
CA ASP A 242 -25.77 -8.65 10.36
C ASP A 242 -25.65 -7.82 11.66
N GLY A 243 -25.81 -6.50 11.54
CA GLY A 243 -25.73 -5.55 12.66
C GLY A 243 -24.84 -4.32 12.42
N LEU A 244 -24.18 -4.21 11.25
CA LEU A 244 -23.58 -2.97 10.78
C LEU A 244 -24.58 -2.31 9.82
N GLU A 245 -25.37 -1.37 10.32
CA GLU A 245 -26.17 -0.45 9.49
C GLU A 245 -25.30 0.71 8.97
#